data_AF-X1D5K4-F1
#
_entry.id   AF-X1D5K4-F1
#
_cell.length_a   1.000
_cell.length_b   1.000
_cell.length_c   1.000
_cell.angle_alpha   90.00
_cell.angle_beta   90.00
_cell.angle_gamma   90.00
#
_symmetry.space_group_name_H-M   'P 1'
#
loop_
_entity.id
_entity.type
_entity.pdbx_description
1 polymer ?
#
loop_
_entity_poly.entity_id
_entity_poly.type
_entity_poly.pdbx_seq_one_letter_code
_entity_poly.pdbx_strand_id
1 'polypeptide(L)' 'AMDWDTKMAEMRKKRDWKKQVELAIDPALAQKMRAASKPHLSDVCTMCGEYCALKIVDEALKLRP' A
#
# COMPACT_ATOMS: atom_id res chain seq x y z
N ALA A 1 18.76 -2.25 -9.31
CA ALA A 1 17.37 -2.74 -9.21
C ALA A 1 16.86 -2.61 -7.77
N MET A 2 17.56 -3.18 -6.79
CA MET A 2 17.18 -3.21 -5.37
C MET A 2 16.61 -1.89 -4.80
N ASP A 3 17.21 -0.74 -5.09
CA ASP A 3 16.72 0.55 -4.58
C ASP A 3 15.28 0.86 -5.01
N TRP A 4 14.89 0.43 -6.22
CA TRP A 4 13.53 0.62 -6.72
C TRP A 4 12.55 -0.28 -5.97
N ASP A 5 12.91 -1.56 -5.80
CA ASP A 5 12.13 -2.52 -5.01
C ASP A 5 11.98 -2.06 -3.55
N THR A 6 13.05 -1.55 -2.93
CA THR A 6 13.02 -1.01 -1.58
C THR A 6 12.06 0.18 -1.48
N LYS A 7 12.13 1.14 -2.43
CA LYS A 7 11.20 2.28 -2.47
C LYS A 7 9.75 1.83 -2.63
N MET A 8 9.48 0.87 -3.51
CA MET A 8 8.16 0.27 -3.69
C MET A 8 7.64 -0.37 -2.38
N ALA A 9 8.48 -1.15 -1.70
CA ALA A 9 8.14 -1.81 -0.44
C ALA A 9 7.87 -0.80 0.69
N GLU A 10 8.65 0.29 0.77
CA GLU A 10 8.42 1.36 1.73
C GLU A 10 7.09 2.08 1.53
N MET A 11 6.74 2.42 0.27
CA MET A 11 5.44 3.05 -0.02
C MET A 11 4.29 2.10 0.34
N ARG A 12 4.43 0.80 0.05
CA ARG A 12 3.46 -0.22 0.46
C ARG A 12 3.33 -0.33 1.97
N LYS A 13 4.44 -0.37 2.71
CA LYS A 13 4.44 -0.38 4.19
C LYS A 13 3.68 0.82 4.75
N LYS A 14 3.95 2.02 4.20
CA LYS A 14 3.28 3.28 4.56
C LYS A 14 1.82 3.34 4.10
N ARG A 15 1.40 2.44 3.21
CA ARG A 15 0.10 2.44 2.53
C ARG A 15 -0.09 3.74 1.72
N ASP A 16 1.02 4.28 1.20
CA ASP A 16 1.04 5.42 0.26
C ASP A 16 0.75 4.90 -1.15
N TRP A 17 -0.53 4.68 -1.43
CA TRP A 17 -0.99 4.09 -2.69
C TRP A 17 -0.63 4.94 -3.91
N LYS A 18 -0.62 6.27 -3.76
CA LYS A 18 -0.27 7.18 -4.86
C LYS A 18 1.18 6.95 -5.29
N LYS A 19 2.12 7.03 -4.34
CA LYS A 19 3.54 6.81 -4.64
C LYS A 19 3.85 5.37 -5.03
N GLN A 20 3.14 4.39 -4.45
CA GLN A 20 3.30 3.00 -4.85
C GLN A 20 2.91 2.78 -6.32
N VAL A 21 1.85 3.44 -6.81
CA VAL A 21 1.42 3.37 -8.21
C VAL A 21 2.41 4.11 -9.13
N GLU A 22 2.90 5.28 -8.73
CA GLU A 22 3.93 6.03 -9.48
C GLU A 22 5.22 5.22 -9.67
N LEU A 23 5.57 4.36 -8.70
CA LEU A 23 6.73 3.47 -8.75
C LEU A 23 6.47 2.15 -9.49
N ALA A 24 5.24 1.85 -9.92
CA ALA A 24 4.95 0.57 -10.59
C ALA A 24 5.62 0.51 -11.97
N ILE A 25 5.94 -0.71 -12.42
CA ILE A 25 6.44 -0.94 -13.79
C ILE A 25 5.43 -0.44 -14.83
N ASP A 26 4.13 -0.66 -14.56
CA ASP A 26 3.01 -0.10 -15.31
C ASP A 26 2.07 0.65 -14.35
N PRO A 27 2.25 1.98 -14.21
CA PRO A 27 1.41 2.81 -13.35
C PRO A 27 -0.05 2.84 -13.78
N ALA A 28 -0.34 2.81 -15.09
CA ALA A 28 -1.71 2.87 -15.60
C ALA A 28 -2.51 1.61 -15.22
N LEU A 29 -1.89 0.44 -15.38
CA LEU A 29 -2.50 -0.83 -14.95
C LEU A 29 -2.66 -0.87 -13.43
N ALA A 30 -1.64 -0.48 -12.66
CA ALA A 30 -1.71 -0.47 -11.20
C ALA A 30 -2.82 0.46 -10.68
N GLN A 31 -2.96 1.66 -11.27
CA GLN A 31 -4.04 2.61 -10.98
C GLN A 31 -5.41 1.98 -11.28
N LYS A 32 -5.57 1.35 -12.46
CA LYS A 32 -6.82 0.70 -12.87
C LYS A 32 -7.24 -0.41 -11.90
N MET A 33 -6.29 -1.28 -11.52
CA MET A 33 -6.55 -2.37 -10.57
C MET A 33 -6.97 -1.84 -9.19
N ARG A 34 -6.28 -0.82 -8.67
CA ARG A 34 -6.65 -0.20 -7.39
C ARG A 34 -8.02 0.46 -7.44
N ALA A 35 -8.34 1.15 -8.54
CA ALA A 35 -9.63 1.80 -8.72
C ALA A 35 -10.80 0.81 -8.85
N ALA A 36 -10.54 -0.38 -9.43
CA ALA A 36 -11.52 -1.45 -9.55
C ALA A 36 -11.75 -2.20 -8.22
N SER A 37 -10.76 -2.25 -7.34
CA SER A 37 -10.82 -2.95 -6.05
C SER A 37 -10.73 -1.95 -4.88
N LYS A 38 -11.76 -1.11 -4.75
CA LYS A 38 -11.85 -0.12 -3.67
C LYS A 38 -12.24 -0.81 -2.35
N PRO A 39 -11.42 -0.73 -1.30
CA PRO A 39 -11.76 -1.25 0.02
C PRO A 39 -12.81 -0.37 0.71
N HIS A 40 -13.56 -0.96 1.65
CA HIS A 40 -14.44 -0.20 2.55
C HIS A 40 -13.64 0.79 3.42
N LEU A 41 -12.42 0.40 3.82
CA LEU A 41 -11.46 1.24 4.53
C LEU A 41 -10.38 1.74 3.56
N SER A 42 -10.38 3.05 3.29
CA SER A 42 -9.55 3.66 2.25
C SER A 42 -8.03 3.54 2.50
N ASP A 43 -7.62 3.35 3.75
CA ASP A 43 -6.22 3.25 4.17
C ASP A 43 -5.61 1.86 3.93
N VAL A 44 -6.41 0.82 3.64
CA VAL A 44 -5.94 -0.56 3.42
C VAL A 44 -6.22 -1.07 2.00
N CYS A 45 -6.02 -2.37 1.73
CA CYS A 45 -6.48 -3.02 0.50
C CYS A 45 -7.66 -3.95 0.78
N THR A 46 -8.28 -4.45 -0.29
CA THR A 46 -9.44 -5.35 -0.25
C THR A 46 -9.11 -6.76 0.22
N MET A 47 -7.83 -7.12 0.33
CA MET A 47 -7.44 -8.49 0.70
C MET A 47 -7.71 -8.80 2.18
N CYS A 48 -7.17 -8.00 3.10
CA CYS A 48 -7.30 -8.24 4.55
C CYS A 48 -8.29 -7.29 5.23
N GLY A 49 -8.64 -6.16 4.59
CA GLY A 49 -9.59 -5.20 5.15
C GLY A 49 -9.14 -4.63 6.50
N GLU A 50 -10.05 -4.70 7.48
CA GLU A 50 -9.83 -4.27 8.86
C GLU A 50 -8.65 -4.99 9.54
N TYR A 51 -8.34 -6.23 9.15
CA TYR A 51 -7.25 -7.05 9.69
C TYR A 51 -5.94 -6.86 8.91
N CYS A 52 -5.67 -5.67 8.38
CA CYS A 52 -4.45 -5.40 7.63
C CYS A 52 -3.20 -5.59 8.52
N ALA A 53 -2.38 -6.60 8.20
CA ALA A 53 -1.18 -6.94 8.97
C ALA A 53 -0.22 -5.75 9.18
N LEU A 54 -0.04 -4.92 8.15
CA LEU A 54 0.82 -3.73 8.25
C LEU A 54 0.25 -2.70 9.24
N LYS A 55 -1.07 -2.55 9.30
CA LYS A 55 -1.73 -1.60 10.21
C LYS A 55 -1.62 -2.09 11.66
N ILE A 56 -1.89 -3.38 11.88
CA ILE A 56 -1.73 -4.03 13.19
C ILE A 56 -0.30 -3.87 13.72
N VAL A 57 0.71 -4.07 12.88
CA VAL A 57 2.11 -3.89 13.28
C VAL A 57 2.40 -2.43 13.63
N ASP A 58 1.91 -1.47 12.85
CA ASP A 58 2.11 -0.05 13.15
C ASP A 58 1.48 0.34 14.48
N GLU A 59 0.28 -0.16 14.78
CA GLU A 59 -0.45 0.11 16.03
C GLU A 59 0.26 -0.54 17.23
N ALA A 60 0.64 -1.81 17.11
CA ALA A 60 1.34 -2.54 18.17
C ALA A 60 2.69 -1.92 18.53
N LEU A 61 3.42 -1.42 17.53
CA LEU A 61 4.74 -0.83 17.69
C LEU A 61 4.73 0.71 17.78
N LYS A 62 3.55 1.34 17.74
CA LYS A 62 3.36 2.80 17.75
C LYS A 62 4.24 3.52 16.71
N LEU A 63 4.35 2.93 15.52
CA LEU A 63 5.21 3.44 14.43
C LEU A 63 4.59 4.62 13.68
N ARG A 64 3.30 4.89 13.90
CA ARG A 64 2.58 6.02 13.33
C ARG A 64 1.73 6.72 14.40
N PRO A 65 1.61 8.05 14.32
CA PRO A 65 0.71 8.84 15.18
C PRO A 65 -0.76 8.58 14.84
#